data_AF-A0A1K1KNZ9-F1
#
_entry.id   AF-A0A1K1KNZ9-F1
#
_cell.length_a   1.000
_cell.length_b   1.000
_cell.length_c   1.000
_cell.angle_alpha   90.00
_cell.angle_beta   90.00
_cell.angle_gamma   90.00
#
_symmetry.space_group_name_H-M   'P 1'
#
loop_
_entity.id
_entity.type
_entity.pdbx_description
1 polymer ?
#
loop_
_entity_poly.entity_id
_entity_poly.type
_entity_poly.pdbx_seq_one_letter_code
_entity_poly.pdbx_strand_id
1 'polypeptide(L)'
;MTKYYRVRTQEQWDWLMKYFEKVDKGIRWDYMDEKPTEYNNWKKFKSNSYITLLGDVTLFYGDVKRDERSDFIEVSKLMEGKKMEYVTIKNKDLGELLDENNEPFLDEQTETGKYIFTDPKYVSQIKIPKSMIYRKVKMAKAEKAEFDKLNKEWTTLYLAISAINDEFLEYPLLNNRLFIRMTSAEENEAQIEFARAWADPSLIEVIPEKRWNVKVAPFERTKRYYYKGDKGLLGEGDSCNNQYEFQQFTTDELKEYGLDDDMFEKIEVTDDGTK
;
A
#
# COMPACT_ATOMS: atom_id res chain seq x y z
N MET A 1 -25.84 -27.44 -13.78
CA MET A 1 -26.90 -26.83 -12.93
C MET A 1 -26.98 -25.36 -13.30
N THR A 2 -28.17 -24.80 -13.56
CA THR A 2 -28.27 -23.39 -13.99
C THR A 2 -28.05 -22.46 -12.80
N LYS A 3 -27.16 -21.47 -12.96
CA LYS A 3 -26.86 -20.47 -11.94
C LYS A 3 -27.25 -19.09 -12.41
N TYR A 4 -27.83 -18.29 -11.51
CA TYR A 4 -28.25 -16.92 -11.78
C TYR A 4 -27.47 -15.96 -10.90
N TYR A 5 -26.70 -15.07 -11.51
CA TYR A 5 -25.85 -14.09 -10.84
C TYR A 5 -26.46 -12.71 -10.96
N ARG A 6 -26.89 -12.11 -9.85
CA ARG A 6 -27.51 -10.78 -9.87
C ARG A 6 -26.45 -9.69 -9.79
N VAL A 7 -26.54 -8.72 -10.70
CA VAL A 7 -25.59 -7.62 -10.85
C VAL A 7 -26.32 -6.29 -10.64
N ARG A 8 -25.78 -5.43 -9.78
CA ARG A 8 -26.38 -4.14 -9.37
C ARG A 8 -25.54 -2.92 -9.79
N THR A 9 -24.27 -3.09 -10.14
CA THR A 9 -23.37 -2.04 -10.63
C THR A 9 -22.56 -2.49 -11.85
N GLN A 10 -22.04 -1.55 -12.64
CA GLN A 10 -21.10 -1.84 -13.74
C GLN A 10 -19.86 -2.57 -13.21
N GLU A 11 -19.36 -2.18 -12.03
CA GLU A 11 -18.22 -2.82 -11.39
C GLU A 11 -18.48 -4.31 -11.11
N GLN A 12 -19.67 -4.66 -10.60
CA GLN A 12 -20.07 -6.05 -10.41
C GLN A 12 -20.14 -6.82 -11.73
N TRP A 13 -20.60 -6.17 -12.81
CA TRP A 13 -20.60 -6.78 -14.15
C TRP A 13 -19.19 -7.10 -14.60
N ASP A 14 -18.32 -6.09 -14.61
CA ASP A 14 -16.95 -6.19 -15.11
C ASP A 14 -16.15 -7.22 -14.31
N TRP A 15 -16.35 -7.25 -12.99
CA TRP A 15 -15.77 -8.25 -12.11
C TRP A 15 -16.24 -9.66 -12.45
N LEU A 16 -17.55 -9.84 -12.67
CA LEU A 16 -18.14 -11.15 -12.96
C LEU A 16 -17.68 -11.71 -14.30
N MET A 17 -17.58 -10.87 -15.34
CA MET A 17 -17.09 -11.31 -16.65
C MET A 17 -15.65 -11.82 -16.56
N LYS A 18 -14.77 -11.06 -15.89
CA LYS A 18 -13.38 -11.48 -15.61
C LYS A 18 -13.33 -12.76 -14.77
N TYR A 19 -14.25 -12.92 -13.82
CA TYR A 19 -14.36 -14.12 -13.01
C TYR A 19 -14.65 -15.36 -13.86
N PHE A 20 -15.62 -15.29 -14.79
CA PHE A 20 -15.93 -16.42 -15.66
C PHE A 20 -14.75 -16.84 -16.55
N GLU A 21 -14.06 -15.89 -17.17
CA GLU A 21 -12.88 -16.19 -18.00
C GLU A 21 -11.74 -16.85 -17.22
N LYS A 22 -11.60 -16.50 -15.93
CA LYS A 22 -10.59 -17.09 -15.06
C LYS A 22 -10.95 -18.52 -14.65
N VAL A 23 -12.23 -18.79 -14.40
CA VAL A 23 -12.69 -20.09 -13.90
C VAL A 23 -12.73 -21.12 -15.02
N ASP A 24 -13.17 -20.73 -16.22
CA ASP A 24 -13.15 -21.62 -17.39
C ASP A 24 -13.05 -20.81 -18.70
N LYS A 25 -12.01 -21.12 -19.49
CA LYS A 25 -11.77 -20.51 -20.81
C LYS A 25 -12.78 -20.93 -21.87
N GLY A 26 -13.63 -21.92 -21.60
CA GLY A 26 -14.71 -22.39 -22.47
C GLY A 26 -16.02 -21.62 -22.30
N ILE A 27 -16.16 -20.75 -21.29
CA ILE A 27 -17.39 -19.99 -21.09
C ILE A 27 -17.59 -18.96 -22.20
N ARG A 28 -18.76 -18.94 -22.85
CA ARG A 28 -19.10 -18.06 -23.98
C ARG A 28 -20.53 -17.55 -23.92
N TRP A 29 -20.80 -16.45 -24.60
CA TRP A 29 -22.16 -15.96 -24.81
C TRP A 29 -22.89 -16.79 -25.89
N ASP A 30 -24.12 -17.23 -25.59
CA ASP A 30 -24.90 -18.19 -26.40
C ASP A 30 -25.01 -17.84 -27.89
N TYR A 31 -25.19 -16.56 -28.22
CA TYR A 31 -25.50 -16.13 -29.59
C TYR A 31 -24.32 -15.54 -30.37
N MET A 32 -23.17 -15.32 -29.74
CA MET A 32 -22.07 -14.56 -30.34
C MET A 32 -20.73 -15.30 -30.35
N ASP A 33 -20.62 -16.42 -29.62
CA ASP A 33 -19.34 -17.10 -29.37
C ASP A 33 -18.24 -16.16 -28.83
N GLU A 34 -18.67 -15.04 -28.24
CA GLU A 34 -17.81 -14.04 -27.63
C GLU A 34 -17.44 -14.48 -26.21
N LYS A 35 -16.23 -14.09 -25.79
CA LYS A 35 -15.81 -14.27 -24.39
C LYS A 35 -16.62 -13.36 -23.47
N PRO A 36 -16.71 -13.70 -22.17
CA PRO A 36 -17.42 -12.91 -21.17
C PRO A 36 -17.12 -11.41 -21.23
N THR A 37 -15.84 -11.00 -21.34
CA THR A 37 -15.43 -9.59 -21.34
C THR A 37 -15.59 -8.88 -22.68
N GLU A 38 -15.76 -9.62 -23.77
CA GLU A 38 -15.92 -9.07 -25.13
C GLU A 38 -17.34 -8.50 -25.34
N TYR A 39 -18.31 -8.90 -24.50
CA TYR A 39 -19.68 -8.42 -24.55
C TYR A 39 -20.09 -7.68 -23.28
N ASN A 40 -20.45 -6.40 -23.41
CA ASN A 40 -20.94 -5.58 -22.30
C ASN A 40 -22.31 -4.99 -22.59
N ASN A 41 -23.35 -5.59 -22.02
CA ASN A 41 -24.72 -5.14 -22.18
C ASN A 41 -25.30 -4.48 -20.92
N TRP A 42 -24.43 -4.06 -19.98
CA TRP A 42 -24.84 -3.41 -18.74
C TRP A 42 -25.77 -2.21 -18.99
N LYS A 43 -25.46 -1.40 -20.00
CA LYS A 43 -26.20 -0.17 -20.34
C LYS A 43 -27.69 -0.42 -20.64
N LYS A 44 -28.06 -1.63 -21.07
CA LYS A 44 -29.43 -1.97 -21.48
C LYS A 44 -30.36 -2.27 -20.30
N PHE A 45 -29.86 -2.86 -19.20
CA PHE A 45 -30.70 -3.33 -18.09
C PHE A 45 -30.32 -2.74 -16.72
N LYS A 46 -29.15 -2.09 -16.61
CA LYS A 46 -28.69 -1.37 -15.40
C LYS A 46 -28.87 -2.24 -14.13
N SER A 47 -29.37 -1.65 -13.05
CA SER A 47 -29.45 -2.24 -11.70
C SER A 47 -30.40 -3.44 -11.53
N ASN A 48 -31.14 -3.85 -12.57
CA ASN A 48 -32.01 -5.03 -12.55
C ASN A 48 -31.52 -6.16 -13.46
N SER A 49 -30.23 -6.16 -13.81
CA SER A 49 -29.64 -7.21 -14.64
C SER A 49 -29.30 -8.47 -13.84
N TYR A 50 -29.44 -9.64 -14.46
CA TYR A 50 -28.79 -10.85 -14.00
C TYR A 50 -28.09 -11.56 -15.16
N ILE A 51 -27.05 -12.33 -14.83
CA ILE A 51 -26.34 -13.20 -15.75
C ILE A 51 -26.71 -14.64 -15.42
N THR A 52 -27.11 -15.39 -16.43
CA THR A 52 -27.33 -16.83 -16.31
C THR A 52 -26.11 -17.56 -16.82
N LEU A 53 -25.61 -18.52 -16.07
CA LEU A 53 -24.73 -19.56 -16.56
C LEU A 53 -25.56 -20.85 -16.71
N LEU A 54 -25.87 -21.21 -17.95
CA LEU A 54 -26.56 -22.45 -18.30
C LEU A 54 -25.52 -23.56 -18.45
N GLY A 55 -25.69 -24.63 -17.68
CA GLY A 55 -24.63 -25.64 -17.55
C GLY A 55 -23.39 -25.00 -16.91
N ASP A 56 -22.23 -25.26 -17.51
CA ASP A 56 -20.94 -24.71 -17.04
C ASP A 56 -20.22 -23.87 -18.11
N VAL A 57 -20.83 -23.62 -19.28
CA VAL A 57 -20.15 -22.98 -20.42
C VAL A 57 -20.94 -21.87 -21.13
N THR A 58 -22.26 -21.74 -20.94
CA THR A 58 -23.05 -20.81 -21.77
C THR A 58 -23.64 -19.66 -20.95
N LEU A 59 -23.36 -18.41 -21.36
CA LEU A 59 -23.84 -17.19 -20.73
C LEU A 59 -25.07 -16.61 -21.44
N PHE A 60 -26.03 -16.17 -20.62
CA PHE A 60 -27.16 -15.35 -21.02
C PHE A 60 -27.32 -14.16 -20.08
N TYR A 61 -27.99 -13.12 -20.53
CA TYR A 61 -28.41 -12.01 -19.69
C TYR A 61 -29.93 -11.97 -19.59
N GLY A 62 -30.44 -11.46 -18.48
CA GLY A 62 -31.87 -11.28 -18.28
C GLY A 62 -32.18 -10.08 -17.39
N ASP A 63 -33.47 -9.76 -17.32
CA ASP A 63 -34.00 -8.69 -16.48
C ASP A 63 -34.76 -9.32 -15.31
N VAL A 64 -34.34 -8.99 -14.09
CA VAL A 64 -34.89 -9.56 -12.85
C VAL A 64 -36.39 -9.30 -12.72
N LYS A 65 -36.87 -8.12 -13.14
CA LYS A 65 -38.29 -7.75 -13.02
C LYS A 65 -39.13 -8.45 -14.07
N ARG A 66 -38.65 -8.51 -15.30
CA ARG A 66 -39.37 -9.15 -16.41
C ARG A 66 -39.49 -10.66 -16.21
N ASP A 67 -38.44 -11.29 -15.70
CA ASP A 67 -38.36 -12.75 -15.64
C ASP A 67 -38.85 -13.32 -14.29
N GLU A 68 -39.34 -12.46 -13.37
CA GLU A 68 -39.93 -12.81 -12.06
C GLU A 68 -39.13 -13.81 -11.22
N ARG A 69 -37.79 -13.78 -11.35
CA ARG A 69 -36.90 -14.67 -10.62
C ARG A 69 -36.57 -14.13 -9.23
N SER A 70 -36.37 -15.03 -8.27
CA SER A 70 -36.04 -14.69 -6.88
C SER A 70 -34.80 -15.40 -6.33
N ASP A 71 -34.38 -16.51 -6.93
CA ASP A 71 -33.21 -17.28 -6.49
C ASP A 71 -31.95 -16.84 -7.26
N PHE A 72 -31.15 -15.98 -6.62
CA PHE A 72 -29.93 -15.42 -7.20
C PHE A 72 -28.73 -15.54 -6.27
N ILE A 73 -27.58 -15.79 -6.89
CA ILE A 73 -26.28 -15.53 -6.30
C ILE A 73 -26.01 -14.02 -6.47
N GLU A 74 -26.10 -13.27 -5.37
CA GLU A 74 -25.76 -11.84 -5.37
C GLU A 74 -24.25 -11.68 -5.61
N VAL A 75 -23.86 -11.02 -6.70
CA VAL A 75 -22.44 -10.87 -7.07
C VAL A 75 -21.66 -10.09 -6.01
N SER A 76 -22.32 -9.18 -5.28
CA SER A 76 -21.69 -8.50 -4.13
C SER A 76 -21.14 -9.49 -3.11
N LYS A 77 -21.86 -10.58 -2.80
CA LYS A 77 -21.41 -11.62 -1.86
C LYS A 77 -20.23 -12.43 -2.39
N LEU A 78 -20.13 -12.59 -3.72
CA LEU A 78 -18.98 -13.24 -4.35
C LEU A 78 -17.75 -12.32 -4.37
N MET A 79 -17.97 -11.02 -4.55
CA MET A 79 -16.94 -9.98 -4.46
C MET A 79 -16.45 -9.82 -3.02
N GLU A 80 -17.30 -9.94 -2.01
CA GLU A 80 -16.92 -9.92 -0.59
C GLU A 80 -15.87 -10.99 -0.25
N GLY A 81 -15.88 -12.14 -0.96
CA GLY A 81 -14.83 -13.17 -0.86
C GLY A 81 -13.46 -12.76 -1.42
N LYS A 82 -13.40 -11.72 -2.25
CA LYS A 82 -12.17 -11.02 -2.66
C LYS A 82 -12.13 -9.67 -1.93
N LYS A 83 -11.62 -9.67 -0.70
CA LYS A 83 -11.41 -8.49 0.17
C LYS A 83 -11.32 -7.17 -0.63
N MET A 84 -12.40 -6.40 -0.60
CA MET A 84 -12.31 -4.97 -0.86
C MET A 84 -11.39 -4.40 0.23
N GLU A 85 -10.30 -3.75 -0.17
CA GLU A 85 -9.48 -3.01 0.76
C GLU A 85 -10.19 -1.71 1.11
N TYR A 86 -10.66 -1.60 2.35
CA TYR A 86 -11.26 -0.39 2.86
C TYR A 86 -10.19 0.46 3.52
N VAL A 87 -10.20 1.76 3.23
CA VAL A 87 -9.49 2.75 4.03
C VAL A 87 -10.39 3.10 5.22
N THR A 88 -9.89 2.91 6.44
CA THR A 88 -10.61 3.29 7.67
C THR A 88 -10.14 4.67 8.12
N ILE A 89 -11.07 5.63 8.15
CA ILE A 89 -10.85 6.98 8.70
C ILE A 89 -11.23 6.96 10.19
N LYS A 90 -10.34 7.41 11.07
CA LYS A 90 -10.58 7.39 12.53
C LYS A 90 -11.28 8.68 12.97
N ASN A 91 -11.91 8.67 14.15
CA ASN A 91 -12.68 9.81 14.66
C ASN A 91 -11.96 11.16 14.55
N LYS A 92 -10.70 11.24 14.99
CA LYS A 92 -9.89 12.48 14.94
C LYS A 92 -9.68 13.02 13.52
N ASP A 93 -9.75 12.13 12.52
CA ASP A 93 -9.48 12.42 11.12
C ASP A 93 -10.78 12.85 10.39
N LEU A 94 -11.96 12.61 10.98
CA LEU A 94 -13.26 12.98 10.40
C LEU A 94 -13.43 14.49 10.25
N GLY A 95 -12.81 15.28 11.14
CA GLY A 95 -12.82 16.75 11.06
C GLY A 95 -11.98 17.32 9.90
N GLU A 96 -11.13 16.51 9.25
CA GLU A 96 -10.37 16.94 8.07
C GLU A 96 -11.13 16.70 6.75
N LEU A 97 -12.34 16.12 6.82
CA LEU A 97 -13.21 15.97 5.67
C LEU A 97 -13.93 17.28 5.42
N LEU A 98 -13.63 17.91 4.29
CA LEU A 98 -14.16 19.22 3.93
C LEU A 98 -15.11 19.11 2.74
N ASP A 99 -16.06 20.03 2.62
CA ASP A 99 -16.93 20.15 1.45
C ASP A 99 -16.26 20.97 0.32
N GLU A 100 -17.02 21.25 -0.75
CA GLU A 100 -16.60 22.12 -1.84
C GLU A 100 -16.19 23.55 -1.39
N ASN A 101 -16.74 24.06 -0.28
CA ASN A 101 -16.50 25.40 0.27
C ASN A 101 -15.35 25.45 1.31
N ASN A 102 -14.72 24.30 1.59
CA ASN A 102 -13.74 24.12 2.68
C ASN A 102 -14.35 24.20 4.09
N GLU A 103 -15.64 23.91 4.22
CA GLU A 103 -16.32 23.77 5.51
C GLU A 103 -16.31 22.31 5.96
N PRO A 104 -16.30 22.03 7.29
CA PRO A 104 -16.37 20.66 7.80
C PRO A 104 -17.60 19.91 7.28
N PHE A 105 -17.35 18.77 6.65
CA PHE A 105 -18.40 17.85 6.21
C PHE A 105 -19.07 17.11 7.40
N LEU A 106 -18.32 16.97 8.49
CA LEU A 106 -18.78 16.36 9.73
C LEU A 106 -18.52 17.31 10.88
N ASP A 107 -19.57 17.62 11.63
CA ASP A 107 -19.50 18.48 12.81
C ASP A 107 -19.34 17.63 14.06
N GLU A 108 -18.33 17.96 14.89
CA GLU A 108 -18.12 17.27 16.16
C GLU A 108 -19.05 17.86 17.23
N GLN A 109 -19.94 17.02 17.77
CA GLN A 109 -20.73 17.40 18.94
C GLN A 109 -19.84 17.45 20.19
N THR A 110 -19.54 18.66 20.65
CA THR A 110 -18.68 18.93 21.81
C THR A 110 -19.07 18.20 23.09
N GLU A 111 -20.37 17.94 23.29
CA GLU A 111 -20.87 17.23 24.48
C GLU A 111 -20.67 15.72 24.45
N THR A 112 -20.61 15.11 23.26
CA THR A 112 -20.59 13.64 23.10
C THR A 112 -19.37 13.10 22.38
N GLY A 113 -18.57 13.96 21.74
CA GLY A 113 -17.46 13.58 20.87
C GLY A 113 -17.89 12.81 19.62
N LYS A 114 -19.19 12.87 19.27
CA LYS A 114 -19.75 12.20 18.09
C LYS A 114 -19.80 13.17 16.91
N TYR A 115 -19.50 12.65 15.73
CA TYR A 115 -19.63 13.39 14.48
C TYR A 115 -21.03 13.24 13.90
N ILE A 116 -21.61 14.35 13.45
CA ILE A 116 -22.87 14.39 12.70
C ILE A 116 -22.65 15.03 11.33
N PHE A 117 -23.47 14.65 10.35
CA PHE A 117 -23.45 15.31 9.04
C PHE A 117 -23.93 16.76 9.17
N THR A 118 -23.16 17.70 8.63
CA THR A 118 -23.67 19.02 8.26
C THR A 118 -24.75 18.83 7.17
N ASP A 119 -25.78 19.68 7.14
CA ASP A 119 -27.04 19.43 6.40
C ASP A 119 -26.77 18.91 4.96
N PRO A 120 -27.09 17.63 4.66
CA PRO A 120 -26.68 16.97 3.43
C PRO A 120 -27.34 17.55 2.16
N LYS A 121 -28.26 18.51 2.29
CA LYS A 121 -28.84 19.22 1.15
C LYS A 121 -27.86 20.13 0.41
N TYR A 122 -26.70 20.44 1.00
CA TYR A 122 -25.75 21.41 0.45
C TYR A 122 -24.39 20.84 0.04
N VAL A 123 -24.15 19.54 0.24
CA VAL A 123 -22.85 18.92 -0.08
C VAL A 123 -22.95 18.15 -1.39
N SER A 124 -22.30 18.67 -2.42
CA SER A 124 -22.19 17.96 -3.71
C SER A 124 -20.88 17.17 -3.84
N GLN A 125 -19.84 17.54 -3.07
CA GLN A 125 -18.52 16.91 -3.11
C GLN A 125 -17.86 16.90 -1.74
N ILE A 126 -17.03 15.88 -1.49
CA ILE A 126 -16.21 15.79 -0.28
C ILE A 126 -14.74 15.78 -0.70
N LYS A 127 -13.95 16.68 -0.12
CA LYS A 127 -12.50 16.69 -0.21
C LYS A 127 -11.94 15.83 0.91
N ILE A 128 -11.32 14.73 0.52
CA ILE A 128 -10.61 13.84 1.43
C ILE A 128 -9.10 14.06 1.21
N PRO A 129 -8.31 14.34 2.27
CA PRO A 129 -6.87 14.45 2.14
C PRO A 129 -6.27 13.19 1.52
N LYS A 130 -5.40 13.37 0.53
CA LYS A 130 -4.70 12.26 -0.15
C LYS A 130 -3.98 11.35 0.84
N SER A 131 -3.37 11.91 1.88
CA SER A 131 -2.70 11.19 2.95
C SER A 131 -3.59 10.19 3.70
N MET A 132 -4.92 10.38 3.69
CA MET A 132 -5.86 9.45 4.32
C MET A 132 -6.18 8.25 3.44
N ILE A 133 -6.24 8.45 2.11
CA ILE A 133 -6.65 7.40 1.16
C ILE A 133 -5.42 6.62 0.66
N TYR A 134 -4.32 7.33 0.43
CA TYR A 134 -3.12 6.76 -0.13
C TYR A 134 -2.19 6.29 0.97
N ARG A 135 -1.91 4.98 0.99
CA ARG A 135 -0.88 4.40 1.85
C ARG A 135 0.44 5.15 1.68
N LYS A 136 1.07 5.53 2.79
CA LYS A 136 2.38 6.16 2.81
C LYS A 136 3.44 5.25 2.20
N VAL A 137 4.35 5.85 1.45
CA VAL A 137 5.50 5.16 0.86
C VAL A 137 6.66 5.28 1.83
N LYS A 138 7.04 4.13 2.38
CA LYS A 138 8.03 4.04 3.44
C LYS A 138 9.43 4.02 2.84
N MET A 139 10.27 4.99 3.23
CA MET A 139 11.67 5.10 2.81
C MET A 139 12.57 5.28 4.02
N ALA A 140 13.72 4.62 4.05
CA ALA A 140 14.79 4.94 4.97
C ALA A 140 15.32 6.35 4.71
N LYS A 141 15.98 6.95 5.70
CA LYS A 141 16.57 8.30 5.56
C LYS A 141 17.55 8.40 4.38
N ALA A 142 18.37 7.36 4.16
CA ALA A 142 19.32 7.31 3.05
C ALA A 142 18.61 7.13 1.69
N GLU A 143 17.62 6.24 1.59
CA GLU A 143 16.77 6.11 0.38
C GLU A 143 16.10 7.43 0.01
N LYS A 144 15.58 8.17 1.02
CA LYS A 144 14.96 9.48 0.79
C LYS A 144 15.97 10.52 0.30
N ALA A 145 17.21 10.47 0.77
CA ALA A 145 18.25 11.37 0.29
C ALA A 145 18.56 11.14 -1.20
N GLU A 146 18.65 9.87 -1.63
CA GLU A 146 18.77 9.53 -3.05
C GLU A 146 17.56 10.01 -3.85
N PHE A 147 16.34 9.81 -3.33
CA PHE A 147 15.11 10.28 -3.96
C PHE A 147 15.10 11.79 -4.16
N ASP A 148 15.49 12.55 -3.14
CA ASP A 148 15.52 14.02 -3.20
C ASP A 148 16.61 14.56 -4.14
N LYS A 149 17.74 13.86 -4.24
CA LYS A 149 18.78 14.15 -5.24
C LYS A 149 18.20 13.95 -6.64
N LEU A 150 17.63 12.76 -6.89
CA LEU A 150 17.06 12.38 -8.17
C LEU A 150 15.94 13.33 -8.62
N ASN A 151 15.05 13.74 -7.69
CA ASN A 151 13.94 14.67 -7.97
C ASN A 151 14.41 16.06 -8.41
N LYS A 152 15.60 16.50 -7.98
CA LYS A 152 16.20 17.78 -8.40
C LYS A 152 16.88 17.68 -9.76
N GLU A 153 17.47 16.52 -10.05
CA GLU A 153 18.27 16.28 -11.27
C GLU A 153 17.39 15.93 -12.48
N TRP A 154 16.26 15.26 -12.24
CA TRP A 154 15.42 14.71 -13.31
C TRP A 154 13.98 15.23 -13.25
N THR A 155 13.45 15.62 -14.40
CA THR A 155 12.14 16.28 -14.51
C THR A 155 10.97 15.32 -14.69
N THR A 156 11.22 14.09 -15.13
CA THR A 156 10.16 13.10 -15.42
C THR A 156 10.45 11.78 -14.74
N LEU A 157 9.37 11.08 -14.37
CA LEU A 157 9.46 9.74 -13.78
C LEU A 157 10.23 8.77 -14.68
N TYR A 158 10.02 8.84 -16.00
CA TYR A 158 10.71 7.99 -16.96
C TYR A 158 12.22 8.16 -16.90
N LEU A 159 12.72 9.41 -16.93
CA LEU A 159 14.15 9.69 -16.86
C LEU A 159 14.72 9.30 -15.49
N ALA A 160 13.98 9.55 -14.41
CA ALA A 160 14.37 9.18 -13.06
C ALA A 160 14.55 7.66 -12.90
N ILE A 161 13.60 6.87 -13.40
CA ILE A 161 13.69 5.39 -13.38
C ILE A 161 14.87 4.90 -14.23
N SER A 162 15.09 5.50 -15.42
CA SER A 162 16.25 5.15 -16.27
C SER A 162 17.55 5.43 -15.55
N ALA A 163 17.70 6.62 -14.94
CA ALA A 163 18.90 7.01 -14.22
C ALA A 163 19.19 6.08 -13.03
N ILE A 164 18.17 5.68 -12.25
CA ILE A 164 18.36 4.71 -11.16
C ILE A 164 18.92 3.38 -11.69
N ASN A 165 18.47 2.93 -12.86
CA ASN A 165 18.91 1.66 -13.45
C ASN A 165 20.30 1.77 -14.10
N ASP A 166 20.54 2.84 -14.88
CA ASP A 166 21.74 3.02 -15.68
C ASP A 166 22.91 3.54 -14.84
N GLU A 167 22.62 4.36 -13.83
CA GLU A 167 23.58 4.95 -12.87
C GLU A 167 23.40 4.33 -11.48
N PHE A 168 23.25 2.99 -11.42
CA PHE A 168 22.98 2.28 -10.17
C PHE A 168 24.04 2.49 -9.06
N LEU A 169 25.24 2.96 -9.40
CA LEU A 169 26.27 3.35 -8.42
C LEU A 169 25.97 4.70 -7.74
N GLU A 170 25.19 5.58 -8.38
CA GLU A 170 24.78 6.86 -7.83
C GLU A 170 23.51 6.77 -6.97
N TYR A 171 22.63 5.81 -7.29
CA TYR A 171 21.38 5.57 -6.56
C TYR A 171 21.24 4.09 -6.14
N PRO A 172 22.23 3.52 -5.43
CA PRO A 172 22.25 2.10 -5.12
C PRO A 172 21.07 1.66 -4.25
N LEU A 173 20.59 2.50 -3.33
CA LEU A 173 19.48 2.15 -2.45
C LEU A 173 18.16 2.12 -3.21
N LEU A 174 17.90 3.12 -4.06
CA LEU A 174 16.74 3.14 -4.94
C LEU A 174 16.80 2.03 -5.98
N ASN A 175 17.97 1.71 -6.54
CA ASN A 175 18.12 0.60 -7.47
C ASN A 175 17.75 -0.73 -6.81
N ASN A 176 18.33 -1.00 -5.64
CA ASN A 176 18.01 -2.18 -4.85
C ASN A 176 16.51 -2.25 -4.54
N ARG A 177 15.89 -1.12 -4.18
CA ARG A 177 14.46 -1.04 -3.87
C ARG A 177 13.58 -1.39 -5.08
N LEU A 178 13.92 -0.92 -6.28
CA LEU A 178 13.04 -0.99 -7.45
C LEU A 178 13.28 -2.20 -8.34
N PHE A 179 14.48 -2.77 -8.35
CA PHE A 179 14.88 -3.78 -9.33
C PHE A 179 15.49 -5.05 -8.71
N ILE A 180 15.79 -5.05 -7.41
CA ILE A 180 16.37 -6.21 -6.72
C ILE A 180 15.33 -6.81 -5.76
N ARG A 181 14.25 -7.34 -6.34
CA ARG A 181 13.18 -8.04 -5.62
C ARG A 181 13.16 -9.53 -5.96
N MET A 182 12.63 -10.34 -5.04
CA MET A 182 12.59 -11.79 -5.23
C MET A 182 11.57 -12.21 -6.28
N THR A 183 10.52 -11.40 -6.46
CA THR A 183 9.45 -11.66 -7.43
C THR A 183 9.10 -10.43 -8.26
N SER A 184 8.60 -10.65 -9.48
CA SER A 184 8.09 -9.58 -10.34
C SER A 184 6.87 -8.87 -9.75
N ALA A 185 6.09 -9.52 -8.88
CA ALA A 185 4.98 -8.90 -8.19
C ALA A 185 5.46 -7.83 -7.20
N GLU A 186 6.47 -8.16 -6.39
CA GLU A 186 7.10 -7.22 -5.44
C GLU A 186 7.83 -6.09 -6.17
N GLU A 187 8.47 -6.40 -7.30
CA GLU A 187 9.11 -5.40 -8.15
C GLU A 187 8.10 -4.38 -8.70
N ASN A 188 7.00 -4.86 -9.28
CA ASN A 188 5.92 -4.01 -9.78
C ASN A 188 5.30 -3.16 -8.65
N GLU A 189 5.09 -3.73 -7.47
CA GLU A 189 4.57 -2.99 -6.32
C GLU A 189 5.54 -1.87 -5.91
N ALA A 190 6.84 -2.16 -5.81
CA ALA A 190 7.87 -1.17 -5.47
C ALA A 190 7.95 -0.04 -6.51
N GLN A 191 7.87 -0.36 -7.81
CA GLN A 191 7.86 0.63 -8.89
C GLN A 191 6.59 1.49 -8.87
N ILE A 192 5.42 0.91 -8.57
CA ILE A 192 4.16 1.64 -8.41
C ILE A 192 4.21 2.57 -7.20
N GLU A 193 4.74 2.10 -6.06
CA GLU A 193 4.94 2.95 -4.86
C GLU A 193 5.87 4.12 -5.17
N PHE A 194 6.97 3.87 -5.86
CA PHE A 194 7.90 4.91 -6.27
C PHE A 194 7.27 5.92 -7.22
N ALA A 195 6.53 5.47 -8.23
CA ALA A 195 5.80 6.36 -9.13
C ALA A 195 4.79 7.25 -8.38
N ARG A 196 4.12 6.71 -7.36
CA ARG A 196 3.20 7.47 -6.49
C ARG A 196 3.95 8.52 -5.67
N ALA A 197 5.07 8.14 -5.05
CA ALA A 197 5.92 9.07 -4.30
C ALA A 197 6.53 10.16 -5.19
N TRP A 198 6.89 9.82 -6.44
CA TRP A 198 7.38 10.76 -7.44
C TRP A 198 6.32 11.80 -7.81
N ALA A 199 5.09 11.36 -8.07
CA ALA A 199 3.98 12.25 -8.41
C ALA A 199 3.53 13.10 -7.22
N ASP A 200 3.68 12.61 -5.99
CA ASP A 200 3.29 13.30 -4.77
C ASP A 200 4.26 13.00 -3.61
N PRO A 201 5.33 13.80 -3.44
CA PRO A 201 6.33 13.59 -2.39
C PRO A 201 5.78 13.64 -0.97
N SER A 202 4.59 14.22 -0.75
CA SER A 202 3.93 14.25 0.56
C SER A 202 3.48 12.85 1.04
N LEU A 203 3.46 11.86 0.13
CA LEU A 203 3.17 10.47 0.46
C LEU A 203 4.35 9.76 1.11
N ILE A 204 5.55 10.33 1.09
CA ILE A 204 6.73 9.70 1.67
C ILE A 204 6.69 9.80 3.20
N GLU A 205 6.86 8.65 3.85
CA GLU A 205 7.10 8.53 5.28
C GLU A 205 8.55 8.08 5.46
N VAL A 206 9.37 8.92 6.10
CA VAL A 206 10.76 8.59 6.39
C VAL A 206 10.80 7.74 7.65
N ILE A 207 11.24 6.49 7.51
CA ILE A 207 11.44 5.59 8.63
C ILE A 207 12.86 5.81 9.18
N PRO A 208 13.02 5.96 10.50
CA PRO A 208 14.34 5.93 11.13
C PRO A 208 15.08 4.66 10.74
N GLU A 209 16.36 4.79 10.39
CA GLU A 209 17.18 3.63 10.11
C GLU A 209 17.35 2.80 11.40
N LYS A 210 17.17 1.48 11.30
CA LYS A 210 17.41 0.60 12.44
C LYS A 210 18.86 0.70 12.87
N ARG A 211 19.05 0.78 14.18
CA ARG A 211 20.37 0.90 14.79
C ARG A 211 20.49 -0.05 15.96
N TRP A 212 21.72 -0.45 16.25
CA TRP A 212 22.04 -1.38 17.33
C TRP A 212 23.15 -0.82 18.20
N ASN A 213 23.02 -0.98 19.52
CA ASN A 213 24.15 -0.93 20.43
C ASN A 213 24.75 -2.35 20.51
N VAL A 214 26.07 -2.48 20.39
CA VAL A 214 26.74 -3.80 20.38
C VAL A 214 27.58 -3.97 21.64
N LYS A 215 27.36 -5.04 22.41
CA LYS A 215 28.16 -5.32 23.60
C LYS A 215 29.54 -5.89 23.27
N VAL A 216 30.49 -5.61 24.15
CA VAL A 216 31.84 -6.16 24.11
C VAL A 216 31.90 -7.50 24.86
N ALA A 217 32.49 -8.52 24.23
CA ALA A 217 32.71 -9.81 24.89
C ALA A 217 33.77 -9.69 26.00
N PRO A 218 33.65 -10.42 27.13
CA PRO A 218 32.57 -11.36 27.48
C PRO A 218 31.34 -10.66 28.09
N PHE A 219 30.16 -10.93 27.53
CA PHE A 219 28.91 -10.17 27.76
C PHE A 219 28.36 -10.24 29.19
N GLU A 220 28.54 -11.37 29.87
CA GLU A 220 28.04 -11.56 31.25
C GLU A 220 28.87 -10.81 32.30
N ARG A 221 30.07 -10.34 31.93
CA ARG A 221 31.04 -9.75 32.87
C ARG A 221 31.28 -8.26 32.64
N THR A 222 30.80 -7.71 31.53
CA THR A 222 31.02 -6.30 31.20
C THR A 222 29.68 -5.61 30.91
N LYS A 223 29.60 -4.33 31.26
CA LYS A 223 28.54 -3.42 30.79
C LYS A 223 29.01 -2.63 29.56
N ARG A 224 30.04 -3.15 28.87
CA ARG A 224 30.75 -2.39 27.85
C ARG A 224 30.08 -2.53 26.49
N TYR A 225 30.12 -1.44 25.74
CA TYR A 225 29.60 -1.35 24.39
C TYR A 225 30.67 -0.82 23.45
N TYR A 226 30.64 -1.31 22.22
CA TYR A 226 31.45 -0.75 21.14
C TYR A 226 30.96 0.65 20.78
N TYR A 227 31.89 1.52 20.41
CA TYR A 227 31.58 2.81 19.80
C TYR A 227 32.57 3.10 18.67
N LYS A 228 32.13 3.92 17.73
CA LYS A 228 32.92 4.40 16.59
C LYS A 228 33.88 5.47 17.09
N GLY A 229 35.15 5.11 17.20
CA GLY A 229 36.25 6.02 17.51
C GLY A 229 36.78 6.74 16.28
N ASP A 230 37.80 7.56 16.48
CA ASP A 230 38.41 8.32 15.39
C ASP A 230 39.03 7.39 14.33
N LYS A 231 38.90 7.79 13.06
CA LYS A 231 39.49 7.11 11.88
C LYS A 231 38.98 5.68 11.63
N GLY A 232 37.74 5.38 12.02
CA GLY A 232 37.13 4.07 11.74
C GLY A 232 37.64 2.95 12.64
N LEU A 233 38.20 3.29 13.80
CA LEU A 233 38.58 2.32 14.83
C LEU A 233 37.43 2.12 15.81
N LEU A 234 37.21 0.88 16.24
CA LEU A 234 36.29 0.60 17.34
C LEU A 234 36.96 0.91 18.68
N GLY A 235 36.26 1.67 19.51
CA GLY A 235 36.55 1.82 20.94
C GLY A 235 35.54 1.05 21.79
N GLU A 236 35.81 0.98 23.09
CA GLU A 236 34.94 0.36 24.08
C GLU A 236 34.61 1.35 25.19
N GLY A 237 33.33 1.53 25.50
CA GLY A 237 32.84 2.40 26.56
C GLY A 237 32.10 1.61 27.62
N ASP A 238 32.13 2.05 28.88
CA ASP A 238 31.47 1.37 30.01
C ASP A 238 29.93 1.51 30.02
N SER A 239 29.34 2.15 29.00
CA SER A 239 27.90 2.31 28.81
C SER A 239 27.55 2.71 27.37
N CYS A 240 26.34 2.41 26.91
CA CYS A 240 25.74 2.97 25.69
C CYS A 240 24.60 3.93 26.02
N ASN A 241 24.36 4.91 25.15
CA ASN A 241 23.24 5.84 25.20
C ASN A 241 22.62 5.98 23.80
N ASN A 242 21.31 5.76 23.70
CA ASN A 242 20.52 5.84 22.47
C ASN A 242 20.49 7.26 21.85
N GLN A 243 21.00 8.28 22.54
CA GLN A 243 21.14 9.64 22.01
C GLN A 243 22.44 9.84 21.20
N TYR A 244 23.42 8.96 21.34
CA TYR A 244 24.73 9.14 20.73
C TYR A 244 24.93 8.24 19.51
N GLU A 245 24.85 8.82 18.32
CA GLU A 245 24.99 8.09 17.04
C GLU A 245 26.33 7.35 16.92
N PHE A 246 27.39 7.88 17.53
CA PHE A 246 28.71 7.23 17.50
C PHE A 246 28.76 5.92 18.31
N GLN A 247 27.78 5.65 19.17
CA GLN A 247 27.67 4.41 19.94
C GLN A 247 26.74 3.37 19.28
N GLN A 248 26.17 3.73 18.13
CA GLN A 248 25.16 2.96 17.43
C GLN A 248 25.68 2.54 16.06
N PHE A 249 25.24 1.37 15.63
CA PHE A 249 25.64 0.79 14.36
C PHE A 249 24.40 0.55 13.52
N THR A 250 24.43 0.92 12.24
CA THR A 250 23.45 0.44 11.24
C THR A 250 23.80 -0.99 10.81
N THR A 251 22.95 -1.65 10.01
CA THR A 251 23.20 -3.01 9.54
C THR A 251 24.48 -3.08 8.71
N ASP A 252 24.73 -2.06 7.91
CA ASP A 252 25.90 -2.00 7.05
C ASP A 252 27.17 -1.70 7.86
N GLU A 253 27.08 -0.81 8.85
CA GLU A 253 28.18 -0.56 9.78
C GLU A 253 28.53 -1.84 10.58
N LEU A 254 27.55 -2.65 11.00
CA LEU A 254 27.84 -3.93 11.66
C LEU A 254 28.72 -4.85 10.80
N LYS A 255 28.49 -4.88 9.48
CA LYS A 255 29.33 -5.66 8.56
C LYS A 255 30.71 -5.04 8.38
N GLU A 256 30.77 -3.72 8.19
CA GLU A 256 32.02 -2.96 8.03
C GLU A 256 32.96 -3.18 9.22
N TYR A 257 32.40 -3.15 10.43
CA TYR A 257 33.15 -3.30 11.68
C TYR A 257 33.31 -4.76 12.13
N GLY A 258 32.80 -5.74 11.38
CA GLY A 258 32.90 -7.17 11.73
C GLY A 258 32.10 -7.56 12.98
N LEU A 259 31.04 -6.81 13.29
CA LEU A 259 30.13 -7.00 14.43
C LEU A 259 28.82 -7.73 14.04
N ASP A 260 28.68 -8.15 12.79
CA ASP A 260 27.52 -8.87 12.23
C ASP A 260 27.39 -10.33 12.75
N ASP A 261 28.43 -10.90 13.34
CA ASP A 261 28.39 -12.30 13.79
C ASP A 261 27.42 -12.51 15.00
N ASP A 262 26.81 -13.69 15.09
CA ASP A 262 25.94 -14.13 16.20
C ASP A 262 26.68 -14.21 17.54
N MET A 263 28.01 -14.24 17.49
CA MET A 263 28.82 -14.16 18.71
C MET A 263 28.67 -12.82 19.43
N PHE A 264 28.13 -11.76 18.81
CA PHE A 264 27.93 -10.45 19.44
C PHE A 264 26.50 -10.24 19.93
N GLU A 265 26.36 -9.75 21.16
CA GLU A 265 25.05 -9.33 21.68
C GLU A 265 24.70 -7.92 21.16
N LYS A 266 23.66 -7.83 20.32
CA LYS A 266 23.16 -6.61 19.69
C LYS A 266 21.82 -6.20 20.31
N ILE A 267 21.69 -4.95 20.73
CA ILE A 267 20.46 -4.40 21.31
C ILE A 267 19.91 -3.36 20.34
N GLU A 268 18.73 -3.62 19.77
CA GLU A 268 18.05 -2.67 18.87
C GLU A 268 17.73 -1.37 19.63
N VAL A 269 18.07 -0.24 19.02
CA VAL A 269 17.74 1.09 19.51
C VAL A 269 16.26 1.33 19.21
N THR A 270 15.45 1.45 20.25
CA THR A 270 14.04 1.84 20.15
C THR A 270 13.88 3.31 20.53
N ASP A 271 12.93 3.99 19.86
CA ASP A 271 12.59 5.41 20.12
C ASP A 271 11.93 5.65 21.50
N ASP A 272 11.69 4.59 22.26
CA ASP A 272 11.21 4.65 23.63
C ASP A 272 12.34 5.09 24.57
N GLY A 273 12.65 6.39 24.52
CA GLY A 273 13.33 7.06 25.62
C GLY A 273 12.46 7.00 26.87
N THR A 274 12.62 5.98 27.72
CA THR A 274 12.24 5.92 29.15
C THR A 274 12.59 4.53 29.69
N LYS A 275 13.37 4.32 30.75
CA LYS A 275 13.91 5.13 31.85
C LYS A 275 15.28 4.61 32.26
#